data_AF-W0I0Y6-F1
#
_entry.id   AF-W0I0Y6-F1
#
_cell.length_a   1.000
_cell.length_b   1.000
_cell.length_c   1.000
_cell.angle_alpha   90.00
_cell.angle_beta   90.00
_cell.angle_gamma   90.00
#
_symmetry.space_group_name_H-M   'P 1'
#
loop_
_entity.id
_entity.type
_entity.pdbx_description
1 polymer ?
#
loop_
_entity_poly.entity_id
_entity_poly.type
_entity_poly.pdbx_seq_one_letter_code
_entity_poly.pdbx_strand_id
1 'polypeptide(L)' 'MAELEKKIKDALFEARPYVEYFDKLKETINGLKEKTADEKEFKKLLEEKIAKAQEPFKTDLRIFLQKFEAL' A
#
# COMPACT_ATOMS: atom_id res chain seq x y z
N MET A 1 15.59 -2.98 3.81
CA MET A 1 14.80 -1.85 4.38
C MET A 1 14.69 -0.68 3.41
N ALA A 2 15.78 -0.14 2.86
CA ALA A 2 15.74 1.02 1.95
C ALA A 2 15.01 0.75 0.62
N GLU A 3 15.16 -0.44 0.04
CA GLU A 3 14.50 -0.82 -1.22
C GLU A 3 12.98 -0.93 -1.09
N LEU A 4 12.49 -1.55 -0.02
CA LEU A 4 11.06 -1.63 0.28
C LEU A 4 10.46 -0.24 0.47
N GLU A 5 11.13 0.64 1.21
CA GLU A 5 10.66 2.00 1.41
C GLU A 5 10.60 2.79 0.09
N LYS A 6 11.60 2.63 -0.78
CA LYS A 6 11.63 3.25 -2.09
C LYS A 6 10.46 2.76 -2.94
N LYS A 7 10.28 1.44 -3.04
CA LYS A 7 9.19 0.81 -3.79
C LYS A 7 7.80 1.24 -3.30
N ILE A 8 7.62 1.36 -1.99
CA ILE A 8 6.38 1.91 -1.39
C ILE A 8 6.15 3.36 -1.81
N LYS A 9 7.19 4.21 -1.77
CA LYS A 9 7.08 5.62 -2.16
C LYS A 9 6.74 5.78 -3.64
N ASP A 10 7.39 5.00 -4.51
CA ASP A 10 7.11 4.98 -5.96
C ASP A 10 5.68 4.48 -6.23
N ALA A 11 5.26 3.39 -5.59
CA ALA A 11 3.89 2.87 -5.73
C ALA A 11 2.82 3.86 -5.23
N LEU A 12 3.07 4.56 -4.11
CA LEU A 12 2.18 5.63 -3.63
C LEU A 12 2.12 6.78 -4.64
N PHE A 13 3.26 7.18 -5.20
CA PHE A 13 3.32 8.25 -6.19
C PHE A 13 2.52 7.91 -7.44
N GLU A 14 2.66 6.68 -7.95
CA GLU A 14 1.89 6.18 -9.09
C GLU A 14 0.40 5.98 -8.80
N ALA A 15 0.04 5.60 -7.57
CA ALA A 15 -1.35 5.41 -7.18
C ALA A 15 -2.08 6.74 -6.94
N ARG A 16 -1.36 7.82 -6.60
CA ARG A 16 -1.92 9.14 -6.27
C ARG A 16 -2.99 9.67 -7.23
N PRO A 17 -2.83 9.65 -8.57
CA PRO A 17 -3.86 10.14 -9.48
C PRO A 17 -5.12 9.26 -9.57
N TYR A 18 -5.08 8.04 -9.02
CA TYR A 18 -6.18 7.05 -9.11
C TYR A 18 -6.90 6.84 -7.77
N VAL A 19 -6.39 7.41 -6.68
CA VAL A 19 -6.84 7.17 -5.31
C VAL A 19 -7.61 8.38 -4.80
N GLU A 20 -8.79 8.17 -4.23
CA GLU A 20 -9.58 9.25 -3.62
C GLU A 20 -9.06 9.60 -2.21
N TYR A 21 -8.67 8.61 -1.42
CA TYR A 21 -8.26 8.78 -0.03
C TYR A 21 -6.74 8.64 0.16
N PHE A 22 -5.97 9.46 -0.55
CA PHE A 22 -4.51 9.32 -0.62
C PHE A 22 -3.82 9.45 0.75
N ASP A 23 -4.21 10.43 1.57
CA ASP A 23 -3.63 10.59 2.91
C ASP A 23 -3.89 9.37 3.79
N LYS A 24 -5.12 8.86 3.79
CA LYS A 24 -5.51 7.66 4.54
C LYS A 24 -4.79 6.41 4.02
N LEU A 25 -4.62 6.30 2.72
CA LEU A 25 -3.84 5.22 2.08
C LEU A 25 -2.39 5.29 2.58
N LYS A 26 -1.75 6.46 2.45
CA LYS A 26 -0.36 6.67 2.87
C LYS A 26 -0.14 6.37 4.35
N GLU A 27 -1.03 6.82 5.24
CA GLU A 27 -0.98 6.47 6.67
C GLU A 27 -1.10 4.95 6.89
N THR A 28 -2.03 4.31 6.20
CA THR A 28 -2.22 2.86 6.28
C THR A 28 -0.97 2.11 5.83
N ILE A 29 -0.40 2.50 4.69
CA ILE A 29 0.79 1.87 4.12
C ILE A 29 2.02 2.08 5.00
N ASN A 30 2.23 3.29 5.52
CA ASN A 30 3.33 3.54 6.46
C ASN A 30 3.17 2.72 7.75
N GLY A 31 1.97 2.67 8.32
CA GLY A 31 1.72 1.87 9.52
C GLY A 31 1.85 0.36 9.30
N LEU A 32 1.63 -0.13 8.07
CA LEU A 32 1.94 -1.52 7.71
C LEU A 32 3.45 -1.74 7.59
N LYS A 33 4.17 -0.82 6.93
CA LYS A 33 5.62 -0.88 6.75
C LYS A 33 6.37 -0.89 8.08
N GLU A 34 5.95 -0.09 9.05
CA GLU A 34 6.56 -0.08 10.40
C GLU A 34 6.41 -1.41 11.15
N LYS A 35 5.44 -2.24 10.76
CA LYS A 35 5.17 -3.55 11.35
C LYS A 35 5.80 -4.72 10.61
N THR A 36 6.55 -4.45 9.54
CA THR A 36 7.06 -5.48 8.62
C THR A 36 8.56 -5.41 8.50
N ALA A 37 9.23 -6.56 8.55
CA ALA A 37 10.67 -6.62 8.35
C ALA A 37 11.07 -6.67 6.86
N ASP A 38 10.19 -7.22 6.01
CA ASP A 38 10.44 -7.49 4.61
C ASP A 38 9.21 -7.31 3.71
N GLU A 39 9.43 -7.37 2.40
CA GLU A 39 8.39 -7.18 1.37
C GLU A 39 7.29 -8.24 1.45
N LYS A 40 7.62 -9.49 1.78
CA LYS A 40 6.63 -10.58 1.84
C LYS A 40 5.67 -10.37 3.00
N GLU A 41 6.19 -10.00 4.17
CA GLU A 41 5.35 -9.63 5.31
C GLU A 41 4.46 -8.43 5.00
N PHE A 42 5.03 -7.40 4.37
CA PHE A 42 4.28 -6.21 3.98
C PHE A 42 3.12 -6.54 3.04
N LYS A 43 3.38 -7.31 2.00
CA LYS A 43 2.37 -7.74 1.02
C LYS A 43 1.26 -8.54 1.71
N LYS A 44 1.61 -9.49 2.58
CA LYS A 44 0.65 -10.29 3.33
C LYS A 44 -0.27 -9.42 4.20
N LEU A 45 0.28 -8.47 4.95
CA LEU A 45 -0.53 -7.57 5.78
C LEU A 45 -1.40 -6.63 4.93
N LEU A 46 -0.90 -6.18 3.77
CA LEU A 46 -1.66 -5.37 2.83
C LEU A 46 -2.85 -6.13 2.25
N GLU A 47 -2.66 -7.38 1.84
CA GLU A 47 -3.74 -8.27 1.36
C GLU A 47 -4.80 -8.51 2.46
N GLU A 48 -4.37 -8.76 3.70
CA GLU A 48 -5.28 -8.85 4.84
C GLU A 48 -6.05 -7.55 5.07
N LYS A 49 -5.39 -6.40 4.91
CA LYS A 49 -6.02 -5.08 5.06
C LYS A 49 -7.05 -4.85 3.95
N ILE A 50 -6.75 -5.24 2.71
CA ILE A 50 -7.68 -5.19 1.57
C ILE A 50 -8.90 -6.08 1.83
N ALA A 51 -8.70 -7.28 2.39
CA ALA A 51 -9.79 -8.20 2.72
C ALA A 51 -10.73 -7.64 3.80
N LYS A 52 -10.18 -6.89 4.78
CA LYS A 52 -10.93 -6.27 5.89
C LYS A 52 -11.46 -4.86 5.56
N ALA A 53 -10.98 -4.23 4.49
CA ALA A 53 -11.39 -2.88 4.10
C ALA A 53 -12.75 -2.89 3.40
N GLN A 54 -13.52 -1.82 3.61
CA GLN A 54 -14.78 -1.57 2.92
C GLN A 54 -14.55 -0.61 1.74
N GLU A 55 -15.43 -0.68 0.74
CA GLU A 55 -15.46 0.30 -0.36
C GLU A 55 -15.86 1.68 0.16
N PRO A 56 -15.33 2.79 -0.39
CA PRO A 56 -14.43 2.88 -1.57
C PRO A 56 -12.94 2.63 -1.26
N PHE A 57 -12.54 2.66 0.01
CA PHE A 57 -11.13 2.58 0.41
C PHE A 57 -10.43 1.27 0.02
N LYS A 58 -11.20 0.17 -0.05
CA LYS A 58 -10.71 -1.12 -0.57
C LYS A 58 -10.15 -0.99 -2.00
N THR A 59 -10.76 -0.16 -2.83
CA THR A 59 -10.32 0.09 -4.21
C THR A 59 -8.98 0.82 -4.22
N ASP A 60 -8.82 1.84 -3.38
CA ASP A 60 -7.55 2.57 -3.23
C ASP A 60 -6.39 1.63 -2.85
N LEU A 61 -6.63 0.73 -1.89
CA LEU A 61 -5.63 -0.25 -1.47
C LEU A 61 -5.28 -1.25 -2.59
N ARG A 62 -6.25 -1.65 -3.41
CA ARG A 62 -6.03 -2.53 -4.56
C ARG A 62 -5.22 -1.85 -5.65
N ILE A 63 -5.52 -0.58 -5.96
CA ILE A 63 -4.75 0.21 -6.91
C ILE A 63 -3.29 0.32 -6.43
N PHE A 64 -3.10 0.64 -5.15
CA PHE A 64 -1.76 0.67 -4.57
C PHE A 64 -1.04 -0.67 -4.69
N LEU A 65 -1.69 -1.78 -4.32
CA LEU A 65 -1.10 -3.12 -4.44
C LEU A 65 -0.69 -3.41 -5.89
N GLN A 66 -1.55 -3.10 -6.87
CA GLN A 66 -1.26 -3.30 -8.28
C GLN A 66 -0.03 -2.51 -8.73
N LYS A 67 0.11 -1.24 -8.30
CA LYS A 67 1.28 -0.42 -8.57
C LYS A 67 2.53 -0.93 -7.87
N PHE A 68 2.37 -1.38 -6.63
CA PHE A 68 3.44 -1.97 -5.85
C PHE A 68 3.98 -3.26 -6.46
N GLU A 69 3.13 -4.12 -7.02
CA GLU A 69 3.57 -5.36 -7.67
C GLU A 69 4.19 -5.15 -9.06
N ALA A 70 3.91 -4.00 -9.71
CA ALA A 70 4.47 -3.66 -11.01
C ALA A 70 5.92 -3.15 -10.95
N LEU A 71 6.42 -2.82 -9.75
CA LEU A 71 7.78 -2.33 -9.46
C LEU A 71 8.69 -3.45 -8.96
#